data_AF-A0A1V9XF37-F1
#
_entry.id   AF-A0A1V9XF37-F1
#
_cell.length_a   1.000
_cell.length_b   1.000
_cell.length_c   1.000
_cell.angle_alpha   90.00
_cell.angle_beta   90.00
_cell.angle_gamma   90.00
#
_symmetry.space_group_name_H-M   'P 1'
#
loop_
_entity.id
_entity.type
_entity.pdbx_description
1 polymer ?
#
loop_
_entity_poly.entity_id
_entity_poly.type
_entity_poly.pdbx_seq_one_letter_code
_entity_poly.pdbx_strand_id
1 'polypeptide(L)'
;MACHEEGKQFSVVVVDSRPRLEGQETLRLLCKKGIQCKYIFINSLSYIMKKVTKVLLGADTLLANGYVASKVGSSQIALIANSFNVPVLVCCETYKFSDKVLADSFVDNELGSTDEFLLNLSESRRNLLRNDLPSRVSLVDLTYDITPPEFVTVVITERGSLPCTSVPVVLRVRQNVLQ
;
A
#
# COMPACT_ATOMS: atom_id res chain seq x y z
N MET A 1 -4.18 -16.98 -2.80
CA MET A 1 -3.87 -18.40 -2.49
C MET A 1 -5.15 -19.23 -2.58
N ALA A 2 -6.16 -18.96 -1.74
CA ALA A 2 -7.47 -19.62 -1.81
C ALA A 2 -8.10 -19.61 -3.22
N CYS A 3 -8.08 -18.48 -3.93
CA CYS A 3 -8.59 -18.41 -5.30
C CYS A 3 -7.89 -19.38 -6.29
N HIS A 4 -6.61 -19.68 -6.07
CA HIS A 4 -5.88 -20.61 -6.91
C HIS A 4 -6.27 -22.06 -6.60
N GLU A 5 -6.50 -22.37 -5.32
CA GLU A 5 -7.00 -23.68 -4.85
C GLU A 5 -8.43 -23.94 -5.35
N GLU A 6 -9.23 -22.89 -5.53
CA GLU A 6 -10.55 -22.93 -6.21
C GLU A 6 -10.45 -23.11 -7.74
N GLY A 7 -9.25 -23.22 -8.31
CA GLY A 7 -9.03 -23.45 -9.75
C GLY A 7 -9.12 -22.20 -10.63
N LYS A 8 -9.18 -20.98 -10.04
CA LYS A 8 -9.20 -19.75 -10.83
C LYS A 8 -7.84 -19.54 -11.51
N GLN A 9 -7.88 -19.28 -12.81
CA GLN A 9 -6.70 -18.99 -13.62
C GLN A 9 -6.42 -17.49 -13.60
N PHE A 10 -5.29 -17.09 -13.03
CA PHE A 10 -4.85 -15.69 -12.99
C PHE A 10 -3.33 -15.59 -12.94
N SER A 11 -2.83 -14.41 -13.30
CA SER A 11 -1.42 -14.04 -13.11
C SER A 11 -1.35 -12.84 -12.18
N VAL A 12 -0.26 -12.76 -11.40
CA VAL A 12 -0.07 -11.70 -10.40
C VAL A 12 1.09 -10.81 -10.80
N VAL A 13 0.91 -9.51 -10.64
CA VAL A 13 2.01 -8.53 -10.71
C VAL A 13 2.29 -8.07 -9.30
N VAL A 14 3.49 -8.35 -8.81
CA VAL A 14 3.99 -7.86 -7.53
C VAL A 14 4.77 -6.59 -7.80
N VAL A 15 4.33 -5.49 -7.18
CA VAL A 15 5.00 -4.18 -7.24
C VAL A 15 5.80 -4.02 -5.96
N ASP A 16 7.06 -3.61 -6.09
CA ASP A 16 7.94 -3.38 -4.95
C ASP A 16 8.59 -1.99 -4.97
N SER A 17 8.98 -1.52 -3.80
CA SER A 17 9.59 -0.20 -3.58
C SER A 17 10.80 -0.31 -2.64
N ARG A 18 11.75 0.60 -2.84
CA ARG A 18 12.89 0.77 -1.94
C ARG A 18 12.44 1.62 -0.74
N PRO A 19 13.03 1.43 0.47
CA PRO A 19 14.23 0.64 0.73
C PRO A 19 13.98 -0.82 1.08
N ARG A 20 12.84 -1.17 1.70
CA ARG A 20 12.65 -2.47 2.38
C ARG A 20 12.46 -3.69 1.49
N LEU A 21 11.99 -3.51 0.25
CA LEU A 21 11.73 -4.60 -0.69
C LEU A 21 10.81 -5.70 -0.12
N GLU A 22 9.77 -5.28 0.61
CA GLU A 22 8.80 -6.18 1.30
C GLU A 22 8.04 -7.08 0.30
N GLY A 23 7.95 -6.67 -0.97
CA GLY A 23 7.29 -7.44 -2.03
C GLY A 23 7.95 -8.78 -2.35
N GLN A 24 9.25 -8.95 -2.06
CA GLN A 24 9.98 -10.20 -2.31
C GLN A 24 9.42 -11.40 -1.54
N GLU A 25 8.99 -11.19 -0.30
CA GLU A 25 8.40 -12.27 0.52
C GLU A 25 7.04 -12.71 -0.04
N THR A 26 6.23 -11.76 -0.49
CA THR A 26 4.96 -12.04 -1.16
C THR A 26 5.19 -12.81 -2.47
N LEU A 27 6.17 -12.39 -3.27
CA LEU A 27 6.57 -13.09 -4.49
C LEU A 27 7.00 -14.53 -4.18
N ARG A 28 7.84 -14.73 -3.17
CA ARG A 28 8.31 -16.06 -2.75
C ARG A 28 7.15 -16.97 -2.36
N LEU A 29 6.17 -16.45 -1.62
CA LEU A 29 4.98 -17.20 -1.21
C LEU A 29 4.13 -17.61 -2.43
N LEU A 30 3.90 -16.70 -3.37
CA LEU A 30 3.11 -16.96 -4.57
C LEU A 30 3.80 -17.96 -5.51
N CYS A 31 5.12 -17.83 -5.69
CA CYS A 31 5.93 -18.75 -6.49
C CYS A 31 5.91 -20.17 -5.92
N LYS A 32 6.01 -20.33 -4.59
CA LYS A 32 5.90 -21.65 -3.92
C LYS A 32 4.58 -22.37 -4.22
N LYS A 33 3.53 -21.63 -4.58
CA LYS A 33 2.21 -22.17 -4.90
C LYS A 33 1.94 -22.28 -6.39
N GLY A 34 2.96 -22.09 -7.24
CA GLY A 34 2.86 -22.30 -8.68
C GLY A 34 2.09 -21.21 -9.43
N ILE A 35 1.83 -20.06 -8.80
CA ILE A 35 1.11 -18.95 -9.43
C ILE A 35 2.07 -18.19 -10.35
N GLN A 36 1.65 -17.90 -11.59
CA GLN A 36 2.44 -17.11 -12.52
C GLN A 36 2.56 -15.66 -12.01
N CYS A 37 3.77 -15.26 -11.63
CA CYS A 37 4.05 -13.95 -11.06
C CYS A 37 5.01 -13.14 -11.93
N LYS A 38 4.79 -11.83 -12.00
CA LYS A 38 5.73 -10.84 -12.53
C LYS A 38 6.14 -9.92 -11.39
N TYR A 39 7.42 -9.63 -11.29
CA TYR A 39 7.95 -8.73 -10.26
C TYR A 39 8.45 -7.46 -10.91
N ILE A 40 7.99 -6.31 -10.44
CA ILE A 40 8.35 -5.00 -10.98
C ILE A 40 8.59 -4.01 -9.84
N PHE A 41 9.31 -2.94 -10.16
CA PHE A 41 9.44 -1.79 -9.26
C PHE A 41 8.34 -0.76 -9.53
N ILE A 42 8.08 0.07 -8.52
CA ILE A 42 7.09 1.16 -8.55
C ILE A 42 7.29 2.13 -9.74
N ASN A 43 8.54 2.30 -10.21
CA ASN A 43 8.87 3.12 -11.39
C ASN A 43 8.29 2.57 -12.71
N SER A 44 7.96 1.29 -12.77
CA SER A 44 7.47 0.59 -13.96
C SER A 44 5.94 0.44 -13.95
N LEU A 45 5.26 1.10 -13.01
CA LEU A 45 3.80 1.04 -12.85
C LEU A 45 3.06 1.44 -14.12
N SER A 46 3.42 2.57 -14.73
CA SER A 46 2.76 3.08 -15.95
C SER A 46 2.87 2.12 -17.14
N TYR A 47 3.97 1.35 -17.22
CA TYR A 47 4.17 0.34 -18.24
C TYR A 47 3.28 -0.88 -18.01
N ILE A 48 3.23 -1.40 -16.79
CA ILE A 48 2.48 -2.63 -16.51
C ILE A 48 0.97 -2.40 -16.43
N MET A 49 0.53 -1.20 -16.02
CA MET A 49 -0.88 -0.93 -15.69
C MET A 49 -1.80 -1.21 -16.89
N LYS A 50 -1.30 -1.04 -18.12
CA LYS A 50 -2.00 -1.39 -19.38
C LYS A 50 -2.38 -2.88 -19.49
N LYS A 51 -1.72 -3.76 -18.75
CA LYS A 51 -1.96 -5.22 -18.72
C LYS A 51 -2.70 -5.66 -17.45
N VAL A 52 -2.85 -4.77 -16.46
CA VAL A 52 -3.47 -5.07 -15.18
C VAL A 52 -4.98 -4.83 -15.28
N THR A 53 -5.77 -5.74 -14.72
CA THR A 53 -7.24 -5.66 -14.76
C THR A 53 -7.85 -5.26 -13.43
N LYS A 54 -7.14 -5.50 -12.31
CA LYS A 54 -7.55 -5.18 -10.95
C LYS A 54 -6.31 -4.91 -10.12
N VAL A 55 -6.40 -3.94 -9.22
CA VAL A 55 -5.37 -3.66 -8.21
C VAL A 55 -5.90 -4.09 -6.85
N LEU A 56 -5.11 -4.86 -6.12
CA LEU A 56 -5.37 -5.23 -4.73
C LEU A 56 -4.37 -4.50 -3.83
N LEU A 57 -4.87 -3.75 -2.87
CA LEU A 57 -4.07 -3.07 -1.86
C LEU A 57 -4.45 -3.56 -0.47
N GLY A 58 -3.47 -3.71 0.41
CA GLY A 58 -3.70 -3.84 1.84
C GLY A 58 -3.78 -2.45 2.48
N ALA A 59 -4.62 -2.30 3.50
CA ALA A 59 -4.62 -1.10 4.33
C ALA A 59 -4.19 -1.42 5.76
N ASP A 60 -3.34 -0.56 6.31
CA ASP A 60 -2.93 -0.60 7.71
C ASP A 60 -3.98 0.07 8.59
N THR A 61 -4.58 1.17 8.11
CA THR A 61 -5.66 1.87 8.80
C THR A 61 -6.60 2.52 7.80
N LEU A 62 -7.89 2.51 8.13
CA LEU A 62 -8.89 3.24 7.37
C LEU A 62 -9.47 4.37 8.22
N LEU A 63 -9.35 5.59 7.74
CA LEU A 63 -9.69 6.81 8.46
C LEU A 63 -11.19 7.13 8.36
N ALA A 64 -11.72 7.89 9.30
CA ALA A 64 -13.14 8.22 9.36
C ALA A 64 -13.64 9.04 8.15
N ASN A 65 -12.74 9.79 7.50
CA ASN A 65 -13.02 10.50 6.24
C ASN A 65 -12.94 9.59 4.98
N GLY A 66 -12.73 8.28 5.16
CA GLY A 66 -12.61 7.31 4.07
C GLY A 66 -11.22 7.27 3.42
N TYR A 67 -10.25 8.02 3.94
CA TYR A 67 -8.88 7.95 3.45
C TYR A 67 -8.23 6.64 3.89
N VAL A 68 -7.48 6.03 2.98
CA VAL A 68 -6.81 4.75 3.21
C VAL A 68 -5.35 5.00 3.54
N ALA A 69 -4.94 4.71 4.78
CA ALA A 69 -3.55 4.72 5.19
C ALA A 69 -2.93 3.34 4.93
N SER A 70 -1.86 3.33 4.15
CA SER A 70 -1.11 2.11 3.81
C SER A 70 0.36 2.46 3.63
N LYS A 71 1.20 1.46 3.33
CA LYS A 71 2.62 1.64 3.04
C LYS A 71 2.84 2.67 1.93
N VAL A 72 3.97 3.38 2.03
CA VAL A 72 4.40 4.39 1.06
C VAL A 72 4.38 3.84 -0.38
N GLY A 73 3.84 4.63 -1.29
CA GLY A 73 3.64 4.23 -2.69
C GLY A 73 2.25 3.66 -3.00
N SER A 74 1.44 3.33 -2.00
CA SER A 74 0.05 2.89 -2.21
C SER A 74 -0.81 3.96 -2.89
N SER A 75 -0.67 5.22 -2.50
CA SER A 75 -1.39 6.34 -3.15
C SER A 75 -0.98 6.48 -4.62
N GLN A 76 0.31 6.31 -4.92
CA GLN A 76 0.84 6.38 -6.28
C GLN A 76 0.30 5.24 -7.15
N ILE A 77 0.21 4.03 -6.60
CA ILE A 77 -0.41 2.89 -7.29
C ILE A 77 -1.89 3.20 -7.58
N ALA A 78 -2.63 3.69 -6.58
CA ALA A 78 -4.05 4.00 -6.72
C ALA A 78 -4.31 5.12 -7.74
N LEU A 79 -3.52 6.19 -7.73
CA LEU A 79 -3.60 7.29 -8.67
C LEU A 79 -3.36 6.85 -10.12
N ILE A 80 -2.31 6.05 -10.35
CA ILE A 80 -2.00 5.53 -11.68
C ILE A 80 -3.10 4.55 -12.12
N ALA A 81 -3.55 3.65 -11.24
CA ALA A 81 -4.62 2.72 -11.55
C ALA A 81 -5.91 3.45 -11.96
N ASN A 82 -6.30 4.48 -11.22
CA ASN A 82 -7.44 5.33 -11.53
C ASN A 82 -7.29 6.00 -12.91
N SER A 83 -6.10 6.52 -13.23
CA SER A 83 -5.81 7.12 -14.55
C SER A 83 -5.96 6.14 -15.72
N PHE A 84 -5.74 4.84 -15.48
CA PHE A 84 -5.94 3.76 -16.45
C PHE A 84 -7.31 3.09 -16.35
N ASN A 85 -8.25 3.62 -15.56
CA ASN A 85 -9.57 3.05 -15.28
C ASN A 85 -9.51 1.61 -14.72
N VAL A 86 -8.46 1.30 -13.97
CA VAL A 86 -8.30 0.00 -13.30
C VAL A 86 -8.86 0.11 -11.88
N PRO A 87 -9.82 -0.75 -11.49
CA PRO A 87 -10.42 -0.67 -10.16
C PRO A 87 -9.41 -1.04 -9.07
N VAL A 88 -9.40 -0.24 -8.01
CA VAL A 88 -8.55 -0.42 -6.82
C VAL A 88 -9.41 -0.98 -5.69
N LEU A 89 -9.09 -2.20 -5.29
CA LEU A 89 -9.77 -2.93 -4.23
C LEU A 89 -8.86 -2.94 -2.99
N VAL A 90 -9.34 -2.35 -1.91
CA VAL A 90 -8.61 -2.28 -0.64
C VAL A 90 -9.13 -3.34 0.30
N CYS A 91 -8.27 -4.24 0.76
CA CYS A 91 -8.61 -5.25 1.77
C CYS A 91 -8.21 -4.73 3.14
N CYS A 92 -9.19 -4.58 4.04
CA CYS A 92 -8.97 -4.07 5.39
C CYS A 92 -9.97 -4.69 6.36
N GLU A 93 -9.51 -5.17 7.51
CA GLU A 93 -10.39 -5.65 8.58
C GLU A 93 -11.02 -4.50 9.37
N THR A 94 -12.26 -4.64 9.83
CA THR A 94 -12.96 -3.51 10.49
C THR A 94 -12.31 -3.03 11.79
N TYR A 95 -11.46 -3.85 12.43
CA TYR A 95 -10.77 -3.43 13.65
C TYR A 95 -9.69 -2.36 13.40
N LYS A 96 -9.17 -2.27 12.15
CA LYS A 96 -8.20 -1.28 11.70
C LYS A 96 -8.84 0.07 11.34
N PHE A 97 -10.14 0.20 11.53
CA PHE A 97 -10.82 1.47 11.30
C PHE A 97 -10.50 2.42 12.46
N SER A 98 -10.25 3.67 12.13
CA SER A 98 -9.85 4.71 13.08
C SER A 98 -10.82 5.88 13.01
N ASP A 99 -11.19 6.41 14.18
CA ASP A 99 -11.96 7.65 14.32
C ASP A 99 -11.14 8.90 13.94
N LYS A 100 -9.83 8.75 13.72
CA LYS A 100 -8.94 9.83 13.27
C LYS A 100 -9.30 10.29 11.86
N VAL A 101 -9.05 11.57 11.61
CA VAL A 101 -9.15 12.21 10.30
C VAL A 101 -7.81 12.86 9.98
N LEU A 102 -7.17 12.42 8.91
CA LEU A 102 -5.94 12.99 8.39
C LEU A 102 -6.20 13.44 6.95
N ALA A 103 -5.73 14.64 6.61
CA ALA A 103 -5.84 15.20 5.26
C ALA A 103 -4.56 14.96 4.45
N ASP A 104 -3.42 14.82 5.13
CA ASP A 104 -2.11 14.66 4.53
C ASP A 104 -1.32 13.54 5.22
N SER A 105 -0.27 13.08 4.52
CA SER A 105 0.64 12.05 4.99
C SER A 105 1.79 12.62 5.86
N PHE A 106 1.74 13.89 6.27
CA PHE A 106 2.82 14.56 7.01
C PHE A 106 2.50 14.73 8.49
N VAL A 107 1.23 14.95 8.84
CA VAL A 107 0.80 15.27 10.21
C VAL A 107 0.99 14.10 11.17
N ASP A 108 0.70 12.88 10.75
CA ASP A 108 0.80 11.66 11.58
C ASP A 108 1.40 10.52 10.74
N ASN A 109 2.73 10.40 10.76
CA ASN A 109 3.47 9.39 9.99
C ASN A 109 4.70 8.90 10.74
N GLU A 110 5.13 7.69 10.40
CA GLU A 110 6.33 7.07 10.94
C GLU A 110 7.52 7.30 9.99
N LEU A 111 8.57 7.91 10.54
CA LEU A 111 9.84 8.06 9.84
C LEU A 111 10.62 6.74 9.88
N GLY A 112 11.01 6.26 8.71
CA GLY A 112 11.95 5.16 8.57
C GLY A 112 13.34 5.55 9.06
N SER A 113 14.13 4.54 9.44
CA SER A 113 15.50 4.79 9.88
C SER A 113 16.39 5.16 8.69
N THR A 114 17.20 6.20 8.85
CA THR A 114 18.17 6.61 7.81
C THR A 114 19.16 5.49 7.49
N ASP A 115 19.47 4.64 8.46
CA ASP A 115 20.37 3.50 8.25
C ASP A 115 19.74 2.45 7.33
N GLU A 116 18.46 2.12 7.52
CA GLU A 116 17.72 1.19 6.66
C GLU A 116 17.61 1.70 5.22
N PHE A 117 17.40 2.99 5.04
CA PHE A 117 17.44 3.63 3.72
C PHE A 117 18.78 3.40 3.00
N LEU A 118 19.88 3.38 3.75
CA LEU A 118 21.23 3.24 3.22
C LEU A 118 21.64 1.78 3.02
N LEU A 119 21.12 0.82 3.79
CA LEU A 119 21.55 -0.59 3.78
C LEU A 119 21.47 -1.24 2.39
N ASN A 120 20.49 -0.87 1.58
CA ASN A 120 20.28 -1.42 0.24
C ASN A 120 20.97 -0.63 -0.89
N LEU A 121 21.89 0.27 -0.53
CA LEU A 121 22.72 1.02 -1.46
C LEU A 121 24.15 0.47 -1.52
N SER A 122 24.79 0.61 -2.68
CA SER A 122 26.20 0.29 -2.84
C SER A 122 27.07 1.11 -1.89
N GLU A 123 28.21 0.58 -1.47
CA GLU A 123 29.15 1.25 -0.56
C GLU A 123 29.50 2.67 -1.00
N SER A 124 29.78 2.87 -2.29
CA SER A 124 30.09 4.19 -2.85
C SER A 124 28.93 5.18 -2.66
N ARG A 125 27.68 4.73 -2.79
CA ARG A 125 26.50 5.59 -2.60
C ARG A 125 26.21 5.85 -1.13
N ARG A 126 26.44 4.87 -0.26
CA ARG A 126 26.33 5.05 1.20
C ARG A 126 27.31 6.11 1.70
N ASN A 127 28.56 6.06 1.25
CA ASN A 127 29.59 7.02 1.64
C ASN A 127 29.26 8.44 1.17
N LEU A 128 28.78 8.58 -0.07
CA LEU A 128 28.37 9.89 -0.59
C LEU A 128 27.20 10.49 0.21
N LEU A 129 26.22 9.66 0.58
CA LEU A 129 25.04 10.10 1.33
C LEU A 129 25.31 10.35 2.82
N ARG A 130 26.33 9.71 3.42
CA ARG A 130 26.69 9.92 4.83
C ARG A 130 27.73 11.01 5.05
N ASN A 131 28.76 11.06 4.20
CA ASN A 131 29.97 11.84 4.48
C ASN A 131 30.11 13.08 3.58
N ASP A 132 29.64 13.00 2.33
CA ASP A 132 29.82 14.06 1.35
C ASP A 132 28.59 14.97 1.20
N LEU A 133 27.51 14.67 1.93
CA LEU A 133 26.28 15.45 1.84
C LEU A 133 26.41 16.77 2.64
N PRO A 134 26.11 17.93 2.03
CA PRO A 134 26.10 19.19 2.75
C PRO A 134 25.10 19.13 3.92
N SER A 135 25.37 19.88 4.99
CA SER A 135 24.48 20.01 6.17
C SER A 135 23.05 20.52 5.86
N ARG A 136 22.80 20.92 4.61
CA ARG A 136 21.49 21.36 4.10
C ARG A 136 20.63 20.23 3.54
N VAL A 137 21.16 19.00 3.43
CA VAL A 137 20.46 17.87 2.83
C VAL A 137 20.06 16.88 3.92
N SER A 138 18.76 16.64 4.05
CA SER A 138 18.19 15.64 4.96
C SER A 138 17.62 14.46 4.18
N LEU A 139 17.95 13.25 4.61
CA LEU A 139 17.33 12.02 4.12
C LEU A 139 16.00 11.81 4.84
N VAL A 140 14.93 11.61 4.09
CA VAL A 140 13.58 11.38 4.61
C VAL A 140 13.05 10.09 4.01
N ASP A 141 12.63 9.18 4.88
CA ASP A 141 11.96 7.93 4.53
C ASP A 141 10.63 7.90 5.28
N LEU A 142 9.52 7.92 4.56
CA LEU A 142 8.19 7.85 5.15
C LEU A 142 7.69 6.41 5.03
N THR A 143 7.13 5.87 6.12
CA THR A 143 6.63 4.49 6.12
C THR A 143 5.23 4.38 5.52
N TYR A 144 4.36 5.35 5.84
CA TYR A 144 2.97 5.34 5.39
C TYR A 144 2.66 6.47 4.44
N ASP A 145 1.58 6.28 3.70
CA ASP A 145 1.01 7.28 2.83
C ASP A 145 -0.51 7.15 2.85
N ILE A 146 -1.18 8.27 2.62
CA ILE A 146 -2.62 8.36 2.70
C ILE A 146 -3.19 8.50 1.28
N THR A 147 -4.07 7.57 0.95
CA THR A 147 -4.74 7.51 -0.35
C THR A 147 -6.13 8.12 -0.25
N PRO A 148 -6.46 9.15 -1.05
CA PRO A 148 -7.80 9.71 -1.12
C PRO A 148 -8.84 8.64 -1.52
N PRO A 149 -10.08 8.72 -0.98
CA PRO A 149 -11.14 7.77 -1.30
C PRO A 149 -11.54 7.78 -2.77
N GLU A 150 -11.30 8.88 -3.49
CA GLU A 150 -11.60 9.01 -4.92
C GLU A 150 -10.87 7.99 -5.80
N PHE A 151 -9.69 7.53 -5.36
CA PHE A 151 -8.91 6.53 -6.09
C PHE A 151 -9.21 5.09 -5.66
N VAL A 152 -10.08 4.91 -4.67
CA VAL A 152 -10.43 3.59 -4.12
C VAL A 152 -11.83 3.22 -4.58
N THR A 153 -11.95 2.09 -5.27
CA THR A 153 -13.23 1.64 -5.82
C THR A 153 -14.09 0.99 -4.74
N VAL A 154 -13.49 0.12 -3.92
CA VAL A 154 -14.21 -0.62 -2.88
C VAL A 154 -13.27 -1.05 -1.76
N VAL A 155 -13.80 -1.05 -0.54
CA VAL A 155 -13.15 -1.61 0.64
C VAL A 155 -13.79 -2.96 0.95
N ILE A 156 -12.98 -4.01 0.98
CA ILE A 156 -13.40 -5.36 1.31
C ILE A 156 -13.07 -5.61 2.77
N THR A 157 -14.11 -5.87 3.55
CA THR A 157 -14.05 -6.17 4.98
C THR A 157 -14.72 -7.52 5.26
N GLU A 158 -14.60 -8.03 6.49
CA GLU A 158 -15.34 -9.20 6.95
C GLU A 158 -16.87 -8.98 6.98
N ARG A 159 -17.32 -7.72 6.98
CA ARG A 159 -18.75 -7.36 6.86
C ARG A 159 -19.23 -7.26 5.41
N GLY A 160 -18.34 -7.51 4.45
CA GLY A 160 -18.59 -7.43 3.02
C GLY A 160 -17.92 -6.23 2.36
N SER A 161 -18.37 -5.94 1.13
CA SER A 161 -17.90 -4.83 0.32
C SER A 161 -18.58 -3.52 0.73
N LEU A 162 -17.78 -2.54 1.12
CA LEU A 162 -18.22 -1.24 1.59
C LEU A 162 -17.53 -0.13 0.78
N PRO A 163 -18.20 1.01 0.53
CA PRO A 163 -17.52 2.20 0.06
C PRO A 163 -16.67 2.80 1.19
N CYS A 164 -15.64 3.56 0.84
CA CYS A 164 -14.76 4.22 1.82
C CYS A 164 -15.52 5.16 2.77
N THR A 165 -16.64 5.73 2.34
CA THR A 165 -17.46 6.64 3.14
C THR A 165 -18.26 5.94 4.25
N SER A 166 -18.36 4.61 4.24
CA SER A 166 -19.12 3.84 5.24
C SER A 166 -18.36 3.59 6.54
N VAL A 167 -17.13 4.07 6.67
CA VAL A 167 -16.26 3.79 7.82
C VAL A 167 -16.85 4.31 9.14
N PRO A 168 -17.36 5.55 9.25
CA PRO A 168 -18.01 6.04 10.47
C PRO A 168 -19.22 5.19 10.88
N VAL A 169 -19.96 4.64 9.92
CA VAL A 169 -21.12 3.78 10.19
C VAL A 169 -20.68 2.48 10.85
N VAL A 170 -19.61 1.87 10.34
CA VAL A 170 -19.05 0.64 10.91
C VAL A 170 -18.51 0.88 12.33
N LEU A 171 -17.81 2.00 12.54
CA LEU A 171 -17.30 2.41 13.85
C LEU A 171 -18.42 2.61 14.88
N ARG A 172 -19.51 3.28 14.48
CA ARG A 172 -20.69 3.46 15.35
C ARG A 172 -21.35 2.14 15.72
N VAL A 173 -21.52 1.24 14.76
CA VAL A 173 -22.12 -0.10 15.03
C VAL A 173 -21.24 -0.89 16.00
N ARG A 174 -19.91 -0.74 15.94
CA ARG A 174 -18.99 -1.40 16.89
C ARG A 174 -19.14 -0.85 18.30
N GLN A 175 -19.23 0.47 18.48
CA GLN A 175 -19.36 1.09 19.80
C GLN A 175 -20.65 0.66 20.53
N ASN A 176 -21.75 0.51 19.79
CA ASN A 176 -23.05 0.08 20.34
C ASN A 176 -23.07 -1.39 20.81
N VAL A 177 -22.14 -2.23 20.36
CA VAL A 177 -22.05 -3.65 20.78
C VAL A 177 -21.18 -3.82 22.03
N LEU A 178 -20.35 -2.83 22.35
CA LEU A 178 -19.46 -2.83 23.52
C LEU A 178 -20.06 -2.13 24.75
N GLN A 179 -21.26 -1.56 24.61
CA GLN A 179 -22.08 -1.02 25.71
C GLN A 179 -23.18 -2.00 26.08
#